data_AF-A0A452YMT2-F1
#
_entry.id   AF-A0A452YMT2-F1
#
_cell.length_a   1.000
_cell.length_b   1.000
_cell.length_c   1.000
_cell.angle_alpha   90.00
_cell.angle_beta   90.00
_cell.angle_gamma   90.00
#
_symmetry.space_group_name_H-M   'P 1'
#
loop_
_entity.id
_entity.type
_entity.pdbx_description
1 polymer ?
#
loop_
_entity_poly.entity_id
_entity_poly.type
_entity_poly.pdbx_seq_one_letter_code
_entity_poly.pdbx_strand_id
1 'polypeptide(L)'
;MGRKYIIHGVTMRPNFEELECRYIQHTYECSFNARTFVESLSLQFPTYPKHLMPFQEVQRCPRNTFVDIIGIVVHYDGHERIGGYPGAEIHREVTFMDMWGKLIVFGIWGGNLIQNSYRWSTTEGNKSIVLATMLRKDCKYGNLETSNYTTLAFNPDHTAARALDGE
;
A
#
# COMPACT_ATOMS: atom_id res chain seq x y z
N MET A 1 -5.78 3.48 11.94
CA MET A 1 -4.52 3.71 12.69
C MET A 1 -4.09 2.41 13.33
N GLY A 2 -2.83 1.99 13.13
CA GLY A 2 -2.30 0.74 13.68
C GLY A 2 -2.20 0.79 15.22
N ARG A 3 -2.48 -0.34 15.87
CA ARG A 3 -2.24 -0.53 17.31
C ARG A 3 -0.86 -1.15 17.53
N LYS A 4 -0.26 -0.89 18.69
CA LYS A 4 1.15 -1.18 18.96
C LYS A 4 1.27 -2.24 20.05
N TYR A 5 2.18 -3.17 19.83
CA TYR A 5 2.34 -4.31 20.72
C TYR A 5 3.80 -4.74 20.85
N ILE A 6 4.17 -5.26 22.01
CA ILE A 6 5.32 -6.15 22.15
C ILE A 6 4.78 -7.58 22.03
N ILE A 7 5.40 -8.37 21.17
CA ILE A 7 5.01 -9.76 20.95
C ILE A 7 6.15 -10.65 21.45
N HIS A 8 5.86 -11.41 22.50
CA HIS A 8 6.82 -12.30 23.14
C HIS A 8 6.58 -13.75 22.72
N GLY A 9 7.59 -14.60 22.86
CA GLY A 9 7.45 -16.05 22.65
C GLY A 9 7.10 -16.45 21.21
N VAL A 10 7.48 -15.64 20.21
CA VAL A 10 7.28 -15.96 18.79
C VAL A 10 8.29 -17.01 18.31
N THR A 11 7.93 -17.73 17.25
CA THR A 11 8.88 -18.57 16.51
C THR A 11 9.43 -17.77 15.35
N MET A 12 10.76 -17.70 15.22
CA MET A 12 11.42 -17.19 14.02
C MET A 12 11.79 -18.36 13.11
N ARG A 13 11.47 -18.27 11.82
CA ARG A 13 11.85 -19.27 10.81
C ARG A 13 12.44 -18.58 9.58
N PRO A 14 13.34 -19.23 8.82
CA PRO A 14 13.83 -18.67 7.58
C PRO A 14 12.66 -18.31 6.66
N ASN A 15 12.75 -17.12 6.07
CA ASN A 15 11.79 -16.67 5.07
C ASN A 15 12.15 -17.37 3.75
N PHE A 16 11.60 -18.57 3.54
CA PHE A 16 11.78 -19.29 2.27
C PHE A 16 10.96 -18.58 1.19
N GLU A 17 11.65 -18.05 0.19
CA GLU A 17 11.10 -17.26 -0.93
C GLU A 17 10.02 -17.98 -1.76
N GLU A 18 9.80 -19.28 -1.53
CA GLU A 18 8.81 -20.12 -2.23
C GLU A 18 7.34 -19.75 -1.93
N LEU A 19 7.06 -18.89 -0.95
CA LEU A 19 5.72 -18.37 -0.70
C LEU A 19 5.52 -17.05 -1.49
N GLU A 20 4.88 -17.17 -2.64
CA GLU A 20 4.57 -16.11 -3.66
C GLU A 20 3.88 -14.83 -3.14
N CYS A 21 3.71 -14.64 -1.83
CA CYS A 21 2.76 -13.68 -1.26
C CYS A 21 3.38 -12.52 -0.47
N ARG A 22 4.71 -12.35 -0.39
CA ARG A 22 5.30 -11.27 0.46
C ARG A 22 6.62 -10.70 -0.04
N TYR A 23 6.73 -9.37 -0.07
CA TYR A 23 8.01 -8.64 -0.18
C TYR A 23 8.58 -8.26 1.18
N ILE A 24 8.77 -9.23 2.07
CA ILE A 24 9.52 -8.96 3.31
C ILE A 24 10.97 -9.24 2.96
N GLN A 25 11.78 -8.20 2.71
CA GLN A 25 13.22 -8.30 2.43
C GLN A 25 14.06 -8.79 3.63
N HIS A 26 13.44 -9.43 4.61
CA HIS A 26 14.13 -9.99 5.77
C HIS A 26 14.30 -11.51 5.60
N THR A 27 15.44 -12.02 6.04
CA THR A 27 15.82 -13.44 5.97
C THR A 27 14.98 -14.36 6.88
N TYR A 28 14.11 -13.79 7.71
CA TYR A 28 13.31 -14.52 8.69
C TYR A 28 11.89 -13.95 8.74
N GLU A 29 10.93 -14.81 9.03
CA GLU A 29 9.57 -14.44 9.38
C GLU A 29 9.24 -14.90 10.80
N CYS A 30 8.36 -14.16 11.47
CA CYS A 30 7.85 -14.52 12.79
C CYS A 30 6.47 -15.17 12.69
N SER A 31 6.22 -16.22 13.47
CA SER A 31 4.90 -16.84 13.62
C SER A 31 4.49 -16.99 15.08
N PHE A 32 3.18 -16.90 15.31
CA PHE A 32 2.59 -17.08 16.64
C PHE A 32 2.48 -18.57 16.96
N ASN A 33 2.67 -18.92 18.22
CA ASN A 33 2.54 -20.27 18.75
C ASN A 33 1.89 -20.24 20.15
N ALA A 34 1.72 -21.40 20.78
CA ALA A 34 1.07 -21.52 22.09
C ALA A 34 1.77 -20.76 23.24
N ARG A 35 3.03 -20.35 23.06
CA ARG A 35 3.82 -19.55 24.02
C ARG A 35 3.78 -18.05 23.69
N THR A 36 3.11 -17.65 22.62
CA THR A 36 3.04 -16.25 22.21
C THR A 36 2.09 -15.47 23.12
N PHE A 37 2.57 -14.35 23.65
CA PHE A 37 1.75 -13.38 24.37
C PHE A 37 2.04 -11.97 23.87
N VAL A 38 1.03 -11.11 23.95
CA VAL A 38 1.02 -9.78 23.32
C VAL A 38 0.71 -8.73 24.37
N GLU A 39 1.63 -7.79 24.56
CA GLU A 39 1.48 -6.67 25.49
C GLU A 39 1.26 -5.37 24.72
N SER A 40 0.38 -4.49 25.20
CA SER A 40 0.20 -3.17 24.58
C SER A 40 1.39 -2.27 24.88
N LEU A 41 1.90 -1.58 23.85
CA LEU A 41 3.03 -0.65 24.00
C LEU A 41 2.62 0.79 23.68
N SER A 42 2.95 1.72 24.57
CA SER A 42 2.68 3.16 24.41
C SER A 42 3.77 3.94 23.67
N LEU A 43 4.85 3.28 23.22
CA LEU A 43 5.95 3.89 22.48
C LEU A 43 5.50 4.46 21.12
N GLN A 44 6.10 5.55 20.66
CA GLN A 44 5.86 6.09 19.32
C GLN A 44 6.77 5.44 18.28
N PHE A 45 6.17 4.72 17.33
CA PHE A 45 6.82 4.31 16.09
C PHE A 45 6.44 5.27 14.97
N PRO A 46 7.24 5.38 13.90
CA PRO A 46 6.88 6.14 12.72
C PRO A 46 5.50 5.74 12.20
N THR A 47 4.66 6.73 11.89
CA THR A 47 3.30 6.53 11.37
C THR A 47 3.29 5.88 9.99
N TYR A 48 4.35 6.07 9.23
CA TYR A 48 4.50 5.62 7.85
C TYR A 48 5.72 4.71 7.70
N PRO A 49 5.71 3.77 6.74
CA PRO A 49 6.87 2.93 6.45
C PRO A 49 8.05 3.81 6.02
N LYS A 50 9.25 3.51 6.53
CA LYS A 50 10.48 4.21 6.14
C LYS A 50 10.95 3.86 4.73
N HIS A 51 10.66 2.63 4.29
CA HIS A 51 11.09 2.11 3.00
C HIS A 51 9.91 2.12 2.05
N LEU A 52 10.02 2.93 1.00
CA LEU A 52 9.05 3.00 -0.09
C LEU A 52 9.74 2.47 -1.34
N MET A 53 9.03 1.63 -2.07
CA MET A 53 9.56 0.97 -3.26
C MET A 53 9.55 1.94 -4.46
N PRO A 54 10.69 2.12 -5.15
CA PRO A 54 10.72 2.87 -6.40
C PRO A 54 9.85 2.20 -7.47
N PHE A 55 9.19 2.99 -8.33
CA PHE A 55 8.26 2.45 -9.33
C PHE A 55 8.92 1.45 -10.30
N GLN A 56 10.22 1.63 -10.59
CA GLN A 56 10.98 0.68 -11.43
C GLN A 56 11.22 -0.68 -10.76
N GLU A 57 11.33 -0.71 -9.43
CA GLU A 57 11.49 -1.96 -8.69
C GLU A 57 10.16 -2.69 -8.56
N VAL A 58 9.04 -1.95 -8.48
CA VAL A 58 7.69 -2.54 -8.50
C VAL A 58 7.49 -3.41 -9.75
N GLN A 59 7.97 -2.96 -10.91
CA GLN A 59 7.84 -3.72 -12.16
C GLN A 59 8.57 -5.07 -12.14
N ARG A 60 9.60 -5.20 -11.29
CA ARG A 60 10.41 -6.42 -11.15
C ARG A 60 9.86 -7.36 -10.09
N CYS A 61 8.86 -6.92 -9.32
CA CYS A 61 8.27 -7.74 -8.27
C CYS A 61 7.48 -8.91 -8.87
N PRO A 62 7.59 -10.11 -8.26
CA PRO A 62 6.71 -11.22 -8.60
C PRO A 62 5.23 -10.85 -8.44
N ARG A 63 4.35 -11.57 -9.13
CA ARG A 63 2.90 -11.46 -8.89
C ARG A 63 2.58 -11.76 -7.42
N ASN A 64 1.54 -11.13 -6.89
CA ASN A 64 1.07 -11.22 -5.49
C ASN A 64 2.01 -10.63 -4.43
N THR A 65 3.08 -9.97 -4.86
CA THR A 65 3.97 -9.22 -3.98
C THR A 65 3.27 -7.97 -3.42
N PHE A 66 3.39 -7.71 -2.11
CA PHE A 66 2.90 -6.47 -1.51
C PHE A 66 3.99 -5.40 -1.50
N VAL A 67 3.64 -4.18 -1.89
CA VAL A 67 4.56 -3.04 -1.99
C VAL A 67 3.96 -1.79 -1.34
N ASP A 68 4.85 -0.95 -0.83
CA ASP A 68 4.53 0.39 -0.32
C ASP A 68 5.12 1.42 -1.28
N ILE A 69 4.31 2.36 -1.76
CA ILE A 69 4.74 3.39 -2.72
C ILE A 69 4.23 4.78 -2.31
N ILE A 70 4.81 5.82 -2.89
CA ILE A 70 4.33 7.19 -2.79
C ILE A 70 4.42 7.87 -4.15
N GLY A 71 3.47 8.75 -4.46
CA GLY A 71 3.53 9.58 -5.65
C GLY A 71 2.51 10.71 -5.64
N ILE A 72 2.69 11.64 -6.56
CA ILE A 72 1.70 12.69 -6.86
C ILE A 72 0.62 12.07 -7.73
N VAL A 73 -0.65 12.29 -7.39
CA VAL A 73 -1.75 11.83 -8.26
C VAL A 73 -1.87 12.75 -9.46
N VAL A 74 -1.69 12.18 -10.65
CA VAL A 74 -1.74 12.91 -11.93
C VAL A 74 -2.93 12.53 -12.79
N HIS A 75 -3.61 11.42 -12.46
CA HIS A 75 -4.84 11.01 -13.11
C HIS A 75 -5.67 10.15 -12.16
N TYR A 76 -6.99 10.36 -12.18
CA TYR A 76 -7.97 9.63 -11.38
C TYR A 76 -9.20 9.35 -12.23
N ASP A 77 -9.39 8.09 -12.63
CA ASP A 77 -10.39 7.74 -13.64
C ASP A 77 -11.82 7.61 -13.05
N GLY A 78 -12.81 7.51 -13.94
CA GLY A 78 -14.19 7.17 -13.63
C GLY A 78 -14.32 5.80 -12.96
N HIS A 79 -15.44 5.56 -12.25
CA HIS A 79 -15.71 4.23 -11.69
C HIS A 79 -16.24 3.26 -12.74
N GLU A 80 -15.77 2.04 -12.63
CA GLU A 80 -16.32 0.88 -13.27
C GLU A 80 -16.94 -0.03 -12.21
N ARG A 81 -17.95 -0.81 -12.62
CA ARG A 81 -18.53 -1.85 -11.78
C ARG A 81 -18.10 -3.20 -12.34
N ILE A 82 -17.29 -3.93 -11.60
CA ILE A 82 -16.68 -5.19 -12.04
C ILE A 82 -17.29 -6.35 -11.25
N GLY A 83 -17.64 -7.44 -11.96
CA GLY A 83 -18.25 -8.65 -11.39
C GLY A 83 -19.77 -8.73 -11.54
N GLY A 84 -20.34 -9.85 -11.10
CA GLY A 84 -21.79 -10.10 -11.14
C GLY A 84 -22.45 -9.91 -9.77
N TYR A 85 -23.73 -9.55 -9.76
CA TYR A 85 -24.52 -9.43 -8.52
C TYR A 85 -24.59 -10.80 -7.80
N PRO A 86 -24.46 -10.86 -6.45
CA PRO A 86 -24.36 -9.74 -5.49
C PRO A 86 -22.93 -9.23 -5.23
N GLY A 87 -21.90 -9.87 -5.78
CA GLY A 87 -20.49 -9.58 -5.51
C GLY A 87 -19.85 -8.53 -6.43
N ALA A 88 -20.66 -7.69 -7.09
CA ALA A 88 -20.13 -6.65 -7.98
C ALA A 88 -19.50 -5.52 -7.16
N GLU A 89 -18.22 -5.26 -7.40
CA GLU A 89 -17.45 -4.21 -6.71
C GLU A 89 -17.20 -3.01 -7.62
N ILE A 90 -17.02 -1.85 -7.01
CA ILE A 90 -16.63 -0.63 -7.69
C ILE A 90 -15.11 -0.64 -7.82
N HIS A 91 -14.61 -0.42 -9.03
CA HIS A 91 -13.20 -0.33 -9.36
C HIS A 91 -12.90 1.05 -9.98
N ARG A 92 -11.70 1.57 -9.74
CA ARG A 92 -11.16 2.77 -10.41
C ARG A 92 -9.66 2.64 -10.56
N GLU A 93 -9.12 3.14 -11.67
CA GLU A 93 -7.68 3.28 -11.84
C GLU A 93 -7.19 4.66 -11.41
N VAL A 94 -5.98 4.69 -10.84
CA VAL A 94 -5.29 5.91 -10.43
C VAL A 94 -3.85 5.86 -10.91
N THR A 95 -3.37 6.97 -11.44
CA THR A 95 -1.99 7.12 -11.89
C THR A 95 -1.22 8.00 -10.92
N PHE A 96 -0.15 7.45 -10.37
CA PHE A 96 0.84 8.19 -9.59
C PHE A 96 2.05 8.54 -10.45
N MET A 97 2.65 9.68 -10.15
CA MET A 97 3.92 10.13 -10.70
C MET A 97 4.96 10.28 -9.57
N ASP A 98 6.17 9.76 -9.80
CA ASP A 98 7.31 9.96 -8.88
C ASP A 98 8.10 11.23 -9.21
N MET A 99 9.12 11.54 -8.40
CA MET A 99 9.95 12.74 -8.55
C MET A 99 10.76 12.77 -9.87
N TRP A 100 10.88 11.64 -10.57
CA TRP A 100 11.56 11.54 -11.85
C TRP A 100 10.58 11.54 -13.04
N GLY A 101 9.30 11.79 -12.79
CA GLY A 101 8.26 11.79 -13.81
C GLY A 101 7.85 10.39 -14.27
N LYS A 102 8.22 9.32 -13.56
CA LYS A 102 7.78 7.97 -13.90
C LYS A 102 6.37 7.76 -13.40
N LEU A 103 5.59 7.04 -14.19
CA LEU A 103 4.19 6.77 -13.91
C LEU A 103 3.98 5.33 -13.44
N ILE A 104 3.05 5.16 -12.51
CA ILE A 104 2.53 3.85 -12.14
C ILE A 104 1.00 3.91 -11.99
N VAL A 105 0.32 2.91 -12.54
CA VAL A 105 -1.14 2.78 -12.50
C VAL A 105 -1.51 1.67 -11.53
N PHE A 106 -2.50 1.93 -10.68
CA PHE A 106 -3.07 0.90 -9.81
C PHE A 106 -4.57 1.01 -9.66
N GLY A 107 -5.20 -0.15 -9.50
CA GLY A 107 -6.64 -0.29 -9.28
C GLY A 107 -7.01 -0.12 -7.81
N ILE A 108 -8.05 0.66 -7.54
CA ILE A 108 -8.64 0.85 -6.22
C ILE A 108 -10.01 0.18 -6.20
N TRP A 109 -10.22 -0.67 -5.21
CA TRP A 109 -11.40 -1.49 -5.07
C TRP A 109 -12.30 -1.03 -3.90
N GLY A 110 -13.61 -1.04 -4.15
CA GLY A 110 -14.70 -1.05 -3.19
C GLY A 110 -14.48 -0.18 -1.94
N GLY A 111 -14.21 -0.84 -0.81
CA GLY A 111 -14.07 -0.19 0.50
C GLY A 111 -13.01 0.93 0.53
N ASN A 112 -11.89 0.77 -0.19
CA ASN A 112 -10.83 1.79 -0.24
C ASN A 112 -11.28 3.06 -0.97
N LEU A 113 -12.15 2.92 -1.98
CA LEU A 113 -12.77 4.05 -2.67
C LEU A 113 -13.77 4.77 -1.77
N ILE A 114 -14.65 4.01 -1.11
CA ILE A 114 -15.72 4.58 -0.28
C ILE A 114 -15.14 5.36 0.90
N GLN A 115 -14.16 4.77 1.60
CA GLN A 115 -13.53 5.37 2.78
C GLN A 115 -12.82 6.70 2.49
N ASN A 116 -12.35 6.91 1.26
CA ASN A 116 -11.58 8.09 0.88
C ASN A 116 -12.27 8.94 -0.22
N SER A 117 -13.56 8.73 -0.45
CA SER A 117 -14.32 9.30 -1.57
C SER A 117 -14.17 10.82 -1.73
N TYR A 118 -14.28 11.58 -0.64
CA TYR A 118 -14.09 13.03 -0.66
C TYR A 118 -12.67 13.42 -1.06
N ARG A 119 -11.66 12.77 -0.48
CA ARG A 119 -10.24 13.07 -0.79
C ARG A 119 -9.97 12.82 -2.26
N TRP A 120 -10.39 11.65 -2.77
CA TRP A 120 -10.29 11.29 -4.17
C TRP A 120 -10.92 12.33 -5.12
N SER A 121 -12.11 12.85 -4.79
CA SER A 121 -12.79 13.86 -5.61
C SER A 121 -12.03 15.19 -5.74
N THR A 122 -11.08 15.46 -4.86
CA THR A 122 -10.30 16.72 -4.84
C THR A 122 -8.84 16.52 -5.24
N THR A 123 -8.43 15.27 -5.50
CA THR A 123 -7.01 14.90 -5.54
C THR A 123 -6.28 15.50 -6.76
N GLU A 124 -6.91 15.50 -7.93
CA GLU A 124 -6.33 16.01 -9.18
C GLU A 124 -6.14 17.54 -9.14
N GLY A 125 -7.15 18.28 -8.68
CA GLY A 125 -7.07 19.74 -8.54
C GLY A 125 -6.04 20.18 -7.48
N ASN A 126 -5.87 19.39 -6.42
CA ASN A 126 -4.97 19.68 -5.32
C ASN A 126 -3.56 19.09 -5.51
N LYS A 127 -3.28 18.40 -6.62
CA LYS A 127 -2.02 17.66 -6.86
C LYS A 127 -1.61 16.82 -5.65
N SER A 128 -2.56 16.12 -5.05
CA SER A 128 -2.31 15.48 -3.75
C SER A 128 -1.22 14.41 -3.87
N ILE A 129 -0.34 14.37 -2.88
CA ILE A 129 0.66 13.31 -2.72
C ILE A 129 0.00 12.20 -1.91
N VAL A 130 0.07 10.97 -2.40
CA VAL A 130 -0.55 9.83 -1.71
C VAL A 130 0.51 8.76 -1.46
N LEU A 131 0.62 8.35 -0.19
CA LEU A 131 1.37 7.17 0.23
C LEU A 131 0.39 6.01 0.35
N ALA A 132 0.62 4.97 -0.44
CA ALA A 132 -0.20 3.78 -0.50
C ALA A 132 0.62 2.59 0.02
N THR A 133 0.18 1.98 1.12
CA THR A 133 0.84 0.81 1.70
C THR A 133 0.11 -0.47 1.35
N MET A 134 0.82 -1.60 1.34
CA MET A 134 0.26 -2.93 1.13
C MET A 134 -0.56 -3.03 -0.17
N LEU A 135 -0.10 -2.35 -1.23
CA LEU A 135 -0.63 -2.55 -2.57
C LEU A 135 -0.15 -3.91 -3.08
N ARG A 136 -1.05 -4.69 -3.67
CA ARG A 136 -0.71 -5.99 -4.23
C ARG A 136 -0.30 -5.84 -5.68
N LYS A 137 0.81 -6.44 -6.09
CA LYS A 137 1.18 -6.67 -7.49
C LYS A 137 0.22 -7.67 -8.11
N ASP A 138 -0.83 -7.16 -8.72
CA ASP A 138 -1.60 -7.89 -9.73
C ASP A 138 -1.12 -7.43 -11.12
N CYS A 139 -1.38 -8.23 -12.15
CA CYS A 139 -1.10 -7.85 -13.54
C CYS A 139 -2.40 -7.82 -14.37
N LYS A 140 -3.56 -8.01 -13.74
CA LYS A 140 -4.84 -8.18 -14.45
C LYS A 140 -5.53 -6.86 -14.81
N TYR A 141 -5.49 -5.87 -13.92
CA TYR A 141 -6.18 -4.57 -14.09
C TYR A 141 -5.26 -3.37 -13.80
N GLY A 142 -3.96 -3.50 -14.11
CA GLY A 142 -2.95 -2.49 -13.77
C GLY A 142 -1.71 -3.12 -13.18
N ASN A 143 -0.70 -2.30 -12.86
CA ASN A 143 0.54 -2.79 -12.26
C ASN A 143 0.36 -3.18 -10.79
N LEU A 144 -0.57 -2.56 -10.08
CA LEU A 144 -0.86 -2.82 -8.67
C LEU A 144 -2.36 -2.72 -8.42
N GLU A 145 -2.83 -3.27 -7.31
CA GLU A 145 -4.22 -3.18 -6.86
C GLU A 145 -4.28 -3.01 -5.33
N THR A 146 -5.29 -2.29 -4.83
CA THR A 146 -5.56 -2.23 -3.40
C THR A 146 -6.06 -3.57 -2.88
N SER A 147 -5.67 -3.92 -1.66
CA SER A 147 -6.16 -5.07 -0.92
C SER A 147 -6.97 -4.62 0.31
N ASN A 148 -7.55 -5.59 1.04
CA ASN A 148 -8.18 -5.33 2.34
C ASN A 148 -7.21 -4.81 3.41
N TYR A 149 -5.90 -4.89 3.15
CA TYR A 149 -4.85 -4.41 4.05
C TYR A 149 -4.28 -3.07 3.61
N THR A 150 -4.69 -2.56 2.45
CA THR A 150 -4.17 -1.29 1.93
C THR A 150 -4.55 -0.13 2.84
N THR A 151 -3.59 0.78 3.05
CA THR A 151 -3.86 2.07 3.66
C THR A 151 -3.42 3.18 2.70
N LEU A 152 -4.25 4.21 2.57
CA LEU A 152 -4.02 5.36 1.71
C LEU A 152 -3.90 6.61 2.59
N ALA A 153 -2.73 7.23 2.62
CA ALA A 153 -2.48 8.46 3.34
C ALA A 153 -2.28 9.62 2.34
N PHE A 154 -3.14 10.63 2.43
CA PHE A 154 -3.09 11.82 1.58
C PHE A 154 -2.29 12.92 2.27
N ASN A 155 -1.36 13.51 1.54
CA ASN A 155 -0.39 14.52 1.99
C ASN A 155 0.23 14.14 3.34
N PRO A 156 0.86 12.96 3.45
CA PRO A 156 1.40 12.48 4.71
C PRO A 156 2.61 13.31 5.14
N ASP A 157 2.76 13.49 6.45
CA ASP A 157 4.01 13.98 7.03
C ASP A 157 5.12 12.91 6.92
N HIS A 158 5.76 12.86 5.74
CA HIS A 158 6.78 11.89 5.37
C HIS A 158 7.86 12.58 4.53
N THR A 159 9.13 12.23 4.72
CA THR A 159 10.25 12.87 4.00
C THR A 159 10.13 12.74 2.48
N ALA A 160 9.69 11.58 1.98
CA ALA A 160 9.45 11.39 0.54
C ALA A 160 8.29 12.24 0.00
N ALA A 161 7.32 12.64 0.84
CA ALA A 161 6.25 13.54 0.41
C ALA A 161 6.80 14.95 0.22
N ARG A 162 7.62 15.45 1.16
CA ARG A 162 8.27 16.77 1.05
C ARG A 162 9.15 16.88 -0.20
N ALA A 163 9.90 15.82 -0.51
CA ALA A 163 10.71 15.74 -1.72
C ALA A 163 9.88 15.79 -3.03
N LEU A 164 8.62 15.32 -3.00
CA LEU A 164 7.70 15.41 -4.14
C LEU A 164 7.06 16.81 -4.26
N ASP A 165 6.90 17.51 -3.14
CA ASP A 165 6.32 18.86 -3.08
C ASP A 165 7.33 19.95 -3.54
N GLY A 166 8.62 19.61 -3.61
CA GLY A 166 9.68 20.52 -4.06
C GLY A 166 10.30 21.38 -2.94
N GLU A 167 10.13 20.97 -1.68
CA GLU A 167 10.82 21.54 -0.50
C GLU A 167 12.22 20.94 -0.29
#